data_AF-A0A7S0HF36-F1
#
_entry.id   AF-A0A7S0HF36-F1
#
_cell.length_a   1.000
_cell.length_b   1.000
_cell.length_c   1.000
_cell.angle_alpha   90.00
_cell.angle_beta   90.00
_cell.angle_gamma   90.00
#
_symmetry.space_group_name_H-M   'P 1'
#
loop_
_entity.id
_entity.type
_entity.pdbx_description
1 polymer ?
#
loop_
_entity_poly.entity_id
_entity_poly.type
_entity_poly.pdbx_seq_one_letter_code
_entity_poly.pdbx_strand_id
1 'polypeptide(L)'
;RQVAQAHAVVAAGCALAEKMGEGTAVVMGADLNSIPGSGVYQLITHATLAASHPHMQHCGRADDVSMPSFGKLGGGGADLQLTMPLASAYAAVLGQEPLFTNFTGPPYNFVGTLDYIFFSPGSLRVTQVLQLPTEDTVRLERCLPSSRFPSDHLPLFAHLAFGESPPHVSRLLPTSLVTSADNSPS
;
A
#
# COMPACT_ATOMS: atom_id res chain seq x y z
N ARG A 1 12.63 8.30 -11.83
CA ARG A 1 13.52 7.57 -10.91
C ARG A 1 12.69 7.06 -9.76
N GLN A 2 11.88 7.92 -9.12
CA GLN A 2 10.94 7.51 -8.07
C GLN A 2 10.00 6.36 -8.46
N VAL A 3 9.41 6.38 -9.67
CA VAL A 3 8.54 5.29 -10.14
C VAL A 3 9.29 3.94 -10.20
N ALA A 4 10.51 3.90 -10.76
CA ALA A 4 11.32 2.68 -10.78
C ALA A 4 11.74 2.24 -9.38
N GLN A 5 12.10 3.19 -8.50
CA GLN A 5 12.45 2.90 -7.11
C GLN A 5 11.27 2.29 -6.34
N ALA A 6 10.08 2.90 -6.46
CA ALA A 6 8.86 2.41 -5.85
C ALA A 6 8.47 1.03 -6.41
N HIS A 7 8.55 0.86 -7.74
CA HIS A 7 8.30 -0.44 -8.36
C HIS A 7 9.21 -1.52 -7.81
N ALA A 8 10.52 -1.29 -7.78
CA ALA A 8 11.48 -2.27 -7.26
C ALA A 8 11.21 -2.61 -5.79
N VAL A 9 11.03 -1.61 -4.92
CA VAL A 9 10.80 -1.86 -3.48
C VAL A 9 9.51 -2.64 -3.26
N VAL A 10 8.43 -2.24 -3.92
CA VAL A 10 7.11 -2.86 -3.72
C VAL A 10 7.07 -4.24 -4.35
N ALA A 11 7.63 -4.42 -5.55
CA ALA A 11 7.73 -5.73 -6.19
C ALA A 11 8.57 -6.71 -5.35
N ALA A 12 9.66 -6.26 -4.74
CA ALA A 12 10.44 -7.07 -3.81
C ALA A 12 9.62 -7.47 -2.57
N GLY A 13 8.88 -6.52 -1.98
CA GLY A 13 8.00 -6.78 -0.84
C GLY A 13 6.89 -7.78 -1.18
N CYS A 14 6.25 -7.64 -2.33
CA CYS A 14 5.25 -8.56 -2.85
C CYS A 14 5.83 -9.97 -3.06
N ALA A 15 6.98 -10.08 -3.72
CA ALA A 15 7.66 -11.35 -3.94
C ALA A 15 8.12 -12.02 -2.63
N LEU A 16 8.48 -11.24 -1.60
CA LEU A 16 8.79 -11.76 -0.28
C LEU A 16 7.54 -12.35 0.38
N ALA A 17 6.41 -11.63 0.33
CA ALA A 17 5.15 -12.10 0.90
C ALA A 17 4.69 -13.41 0.26
N GLU A 18 4.79 -13.53 -1.07
CA GLU A 18 4.49 -14.77 -1.81
C GLU A 18 5.37 -15.95 -1.36
N LYS A 19 6.67 -15.70 -1.13
CA LYS A 19 7.60 -16.73 -0.62
C LYS A 19 7.31 -17.15 0.82
N MET A 20 6.77 -16.25 1.63
CA MET A 20 6.40 -16.55 3.03
C MET A 20 5.11 -17.36 3.14
N GLY A 21 4.26 -17.33 2.11
CA GLY A 21 3.06 -18.15 2.00
C GLY A 21 1.85 -17.34 1.53
N GLU A 22 0.90 -18.04 0.93
CA GLU A 22 -0.37 -17.45 0.52
C GLU A 22 -1.08 -16.80 1.71
N GLY A 23 -1.58 -15.58 1.51
CA GLY A 23 -2.24 -14.80 2.56
C GLY A 23 -1.32 -14.01 3.50
N THR A 24 0.00 -14.05 3.31
CA THR A 24 0.94 -13.21 4.08
C THR A 24 0.55 -11.74 3.98
N ALA A 25 0.29 -11.12 5.13
CA ALA A 25 -0.08 -9.72 5.21
C ALA A 25 1.12 -8.81 4.98
N VAL A 26 0.92 -7.74 4.20
CA VAL A 26 1.94 -6.73 3.93
C VAL A 26 1.48 -5.39 4.51
N VAL A 27 2.39 -4.72 5.21
CA VAL A 27 2.25 -3.32 5.64
C VAL A 27 3.51 -2.58 5.21
N MET A 28 3.34 -1.43 4.58
CA MET A 28 4.43 -0.57 4.12
C MET A 28 4.20 0.86 4.58
N GLY A 29 5.01 1.32 5.53
CA GLY A 29 5.14 2.75 5.84
C GLY A 29 6.20 3.38 4.94
N ALA A 30 5.89 4.49 4.28
CA ALA A 30 6.82 5.16 3.38
C ALA A 30 6.59 6.66 3.29
N ASP A 31 7.67 7.45 3.36
CA ASP A 31 7.77 8.75 2.71
C ASP A 31 8.12 8.51 1.23
N LEU A 32 7.15 8.76 0.35
CA LEU A 32 7.32 8.54 -1.08
C LEU A 32 7.83 9.78 -1.82
N ASN A 33 7.86 10.94 -1.18
CA ASN A 33 8.00 12.23 -1.86
C ASN A 33 7.12 12.32 -3.12
N SER A 34 5.90 11.77 -3.02
CA SER A 34 4.94 11.61 -4.12
C SER A 34 3.53 11.88 -3.61
N ILE A 35 2.84 12.85 -4.21
CA ILE A 35 1.48 13.24 -3.81
C ILE A 35 0.42 12.20 -4.23
N PRO A 36 -0.79 12.24 -3.62
CA PRO A 36 -1.91 11.41 -4.06
C PRO A 36 -2.20 11.66 -5.54
N GLY A 37 -2.53 10.59 -6.28
CA GLY A 37 -2.78 10.64 -7.71
C GLY A 37 -1.52 10.69 -8.59
N SER A 38 -0.31 10.82 -8.02
CA SER A 38 0.94 10.65 -8.78
C SER A 38 1.09 9.23 -9.34
N GLY A 39 1.94 9.05 -10.36
CA GLY A 39 2.22 7.73 -10.93
C GLY A 39 2.78 6.71 -9.91
N VAL A 40 3.54 7.15 -8.90
CA VAL A 40 4.00 6.26 -7.82
C VAL A 40 2.82 5.77 -6.99
N TYR A 41 1.96 6.71 -6.56
CA TYR A 41 0.77 6.39 -5.79
C TYR A 41 -0.19 5.47 -6.58
N GLN A 42 -0.41 5.76 -7.86
CA GLN A 42 -1.23 4.93 -8.75
C GLN A 42 -0.65 3.52 -8.91
N LEU A 43 0.66 3.41 -9.16
CA LEU A 43 1.32 2.11 -9.27
C LEU A 43 1.08 1.25 -8.03
N ILE A 44 1.27 1.80 -6.84
CA ILE A 44 1.10 1.08 -5.56
C ILE A 44 -0.37 0.68 -5.35
N THR A 45 -1.30 1.59 -5.63
CA THR A 45 -2.73 1.40 -5.30
C THR A 45 -3.50 0.60 -6.33
N HIS A 46 -3.10 0.63 -7.60
CA HIS A 46 -3.75 -0.08 -8.70
C HIS A 46 -2.96 -1.30 -9.16
N ALA A 47 -1.78 -1.54 -8.58
CA ALA A 47 -0.80 -2.55 -9.00
C ALA A 47 -0.29 -2.40 -10.44
N THR A 48 -0.63 -1.32 -11.13
CA THR A 48 -0.20 -1.11 -12.52
C THR A 48 0.00 0.37 -12.84
N LEU A 49 0.91 0.64 -13.77
CA LEU A 49 1.12 1.96 -14.33
C LEU A 49 1.45 1.83 -15.82
N ALA A 50 0.63 2.44 -16.67
CA ALA A 50 0.80 2.40 -18.11
C ALA A 50 2.09 3.13 -18.55
N ALA A 51 2.78 2.61 -19.56
CA ALA A 51 3.97 3.21 -20.15
C ALA A 51 3.72 4.62 -20.72
N SER A 52 2.47 4.92 -21.09
CA SER A 52 2.02 6.23 -21.56
C SER A 52 1.83 7.27 -20.45
N HIS A 53 1.89 6.87 -19.17
CA HIS A 53 1.69 7.78 -18.05
C HIS A 53 2.79 8.85 -18.00
N PRO A 54 2.50 10.15 -17.74
CA PRO A 54 3.50 11.22 -17.76
C PRO A 54 4.72 10.97 -16.86
N HIS A 55 4.52 10.36 -15.70
CA HIS A 55 5.60 10.04 -14.76
C HIS A 55 6.52 8.90 -15.25
N MET A 56 6.15 8.17 -16.30
CA MET A 56 7.01 7.15 -16.93
C MET A 56 8.14 7.76 -17.75
N GLN A 57 7.96 8.99 -18.26
CA GLN A 57 8.99 9.70 -19.04
C GLN A 57 10.30 9.87 -18.26
N HIS A 58 10.20 9.95 -16.93
CA HIS A 58 11.31 10.14 -16.03
C HIS A 58 11.63 8.87 -15.23
N CYS A 59 11.04 7.70 -15.54
CA CYS A 59 11.08 6.50 -14.68
C CYS A 59 12.50 6.07 -14.29
N GLY A 60 13.53 6.37 -15.11
CA GLY A 60 14.86 5.80 -14.98
C GLY A 60 14.90 4.44 -15.66
N ARG A 61 16.08 3.86 -15.89
CA ARG A 61 16.19 2.49 -16.41
C ARG A 61 16.13 1.50 -15.27
N ALA A 62 15.62 0.29 -15.55
CA ALA A 62 15.57 -0.84 -14.61
C ALA A 62 16.92 -1.07 -13.94
N ASP A 63 17.99 -0.95 -14.74
CA ASP A 63 19.37 -1.18 -14.31
C ASP A 63 19.88 -0.13 -13.31
N ASP A 64 19.19 1.01 -13.16
CA ASP A 64 19.55 2.05 -12.20
C ASP A 64 19.11 1.72 -10.76
N VAL A 65 18.23 0.72 -10.59
CA VAL A 65 17.66 0.32 -9.29
C VAL A 65 17.89 -1.17 -9.08
N SER A 66 18.82 -1.51 -8.17
CA SER A 66 19.11 -2.89 -7.79
C SER A 66 18.77 -3.11 -6.32
N MET A 67 18.08 -4.21 -6.02
CA MET A 67 17.91 -4.75 -4.68
C MET A 67 18.74 -6.04 -4.59
N PRO A 68 19.96 -6.01 -4.03
CA PRO A 68 20.89 -7.15 -4.09
C PRO A 68 20.30 -8.48 -3.58
N SER A 69 19.39 -8.42 -2.60
CA SER A 69 18.72 -9.60 -2.03
C SER A 69 17.53 -10.10 -2.87
N PHE A 70 17.04 -9.32 -3.84
CA PHE A 70 15.86 -9.63 -4.66
C PHE A 70 16.17 -9.69 -6.17
N GLY A 71 17.44 -9.49 -6.56
CA GLY A 71 17.88 -9.55 -7.94
C GLY A 71 17.52 -8.30 -8.74
N LYS A 72 17.66 -8.40 -10.08
CA LYS A 72 17.21 -7.34 -10.98
C LYS A 72 15.68 -7.37 -11.05
N LEU A 73 15.06 -6.32 -10.52
CA LEU A 73 13.65 -6.04 -10.70
C LEU A 73 13.54 -5.13 -11.93
N GLY A 74 12.65 -5.44 -12.87
CA GLY A 74 12.42 -4.58 -14.06
C GLY A 74 12.07 -3.14 -13.64
N GLY A 75 12.07 -2.12 -14.48
CA GLY A 75 11.94 -2.07 -15.92
C GLY A 75 12.26 -0.67 -16.49
N GLY A 76 11.98 -0.51 -17.78
CA GLY A 76 11.94 0.77 -18.47
C GLY A 76 11.43 0.56 -19.90
N GLY A 77 10.38 1.28 -20.30
CA GLY A 77 9.82 1.25 -21.66
C GLY A 77 8.58 0.38 -21.88
N ALA A 78 8.05 -0.27 -20.84
CA ALA A 78 6.81 -1.05 -20.87
C ALA A 78 5.95 -0.74 -19.63
N ASP A 79 4.70 -1.22 -19.64
CA ASP A 79 3.80 -1.10 -18.50
C ASP A 79 4.43 -1.74 -17.26
N LEU A 80 4.30 -1.05 -16.12
CA LEU A 80 4.75 -1.59 -14.84
C LEU A 80 3.59 -2.32 -14.18
N GLN A 81 3.92 -3.45 -13.54
CA GLN A 81 2.97 -4.28 -12.82
C GLN A 81 3.58 -4.76 -11.50
N LEU A 82 2.74 -4.79 -10.48
CA LEU A 82 2.96 -5.42 -9.18
C LEU A 82 2.02 -6.62 -9.07
N THR A 83 2.36 -7.61 -8.25
CA THR A 83 1.53 -8.83 -8.13
C THR A 83 0.28 -8.63 -7.28
N MET A 84 0.25 -7.60 -6.44
CA MET A 84 -0.91 -7.23 -5.64
C MET A 84 -1.00 -5.71 -5.46
N PRO A 85 -2.21 -5.12 -5.44
CA PRO A 85 -2.40 -3.73 -5.06
C PRO A 85 -2.33 -3.58 -3.53
N LEU A 86 -1.83 -2.44 -3.07
CA LEU A 86 -1.90 -2.06 -1.66
C LEU A 86 -2.87 -0.90 -1.47
N ALA A 87 -3.64 -0.90 -0.39
CA ALA A 87 -4.55 0.18 -0.04
C ALA A 87 -3.90 1.13 0.97
N SER A 88 -4.21 2.43 0.90
CA SER A 88 -3.79 3.39 1.93
C SER A 88 -4.69 3.31 3.16
N ALA A 89 -4.09 3.25 4.34
CA ALA A 89 -4.80 3.19 5.61
C ALA A 89 -5.67 4.43 5.87
N TYR A 90 -5.18 5.63 5.55
CA TYR A 90 -5.92 6.87 5.76
C TYR A 90 -7.08 6.98 4.76
N ALA A 91 -6.84 6.70 3.48
CA ALA A 91 -7.91 6.69 2.48
C ALA A 91 -8.98 5.65 2.81
N ALA A 92 -8.60 4.47 3.32
CA ALA A 92 -9.55 3.42 3.69
C ALA A 92 -10.48 3.82 4.85
N VAL A 93 -9.99 4.60 5.82
CA VAL A 93 -10.78 5.02 7.01
C VAL A 93 -11.51 6.33 6.78
N LEU A 94 -10.86 7.31 6.14
CA LEU A 94 -11.39 8.68 5.97
C LEU A 94 -12.08 8.90 4.62
N GLY A 95 -11.97 7.94 3.69
CA GLY A 95 -12.45 8.07 2.31
C GLY A 95 -11.53 8.88 1.39
N GLN A 96 -10.47 9.49 1.94
CA GLN A 96 -9.49 10.30 1.22
C GLN A 96 -8.16 10.36 1.98
N GLU A 97 -7.10 10.75 1.28
CA GLU A 97 -5.82 11.06 1.92
C GLU A 97 -5.91 12.34 2.77
N PRO A 98 -5.04 12.50 3.78
CA PRO A 98 -4.89 13.76 4.50
C PRO A 98 -4.56 14.90 3.53
N LEU A 99 -4.86 16.13 3.93
CA LEU A 99 -4.46 17.31 3.17
C LEU A 99 -2.94 17.46 3.13
N PHE A 100 -2.27 17.13 4.23
CA PHE A 100 -0.82 17.17 4.31
C PHE A 100 -0.28 16.19 5.34
N THR A 101 0.94 15.74 5.07
CA THR A 101 1.81 15.06 6.03
C THR A 101 3.14 15.79 6.16
N ASN A 102 3.55 16.56 5.14
CA ASN A 102 4.65 17.51 5.20
C ASN A 102 4.12 18.95 5.07
N PHE A 103 4.64 19.86 5.90
CA PHE A 103 4.24 21.28 5.88
C PHE A 103 5.44 22.18 6.15
N THR A 104 6.11 22.65 5.09
CA THR A 104 7.33 23.44 5.16
C THR A 104 7.10 24.91 4.82
N GLY A 105 7.85 25.80 5.48
CA GLY A 105 7.93 27.23 5.17
C GLY A 105 9.04 27.55 4.16
N PRO A 106 9.40 28.85 4.01
CA PRO A 106 10.51 29.27 3.15
C PRO A 106 11.84 28.59 3.52
N PRO A 107 12.69 28.24 2.53
CA PRO A 107 12.55 28.54 1.10
C PRO A 107 11.68 27.55 0.31
N TYR A 108 11.37 26.38 0.88
CA TYR A 108 10.73 25.28 0.15
C TYR A 108 9.24 25.50 -0.11
N ASN A 109 8.50 26.01 0.89
CA ASN A 109 7.07 26.34 0.79
C ASN A 109 6.20 25.19 0.24
N PHE A 110 6.42 23.97 0.71
CA PHE A 110 5.63 22.81 0.29
C PHE A 110 4.63 22.40 1.39
N VAL A 111 3.40 22.15 0.98
CA VAL A 111 2.36 21.57 1.83
C VAL A 111 1.69 20.46 1.03
N GLY A 112 1.70 19.24 1.57
CA GLY A 112 1.07 18.12 0.91
C GLY A 112 1.34 16.77 1.57
N THR A 113 0.63 15.76 1.09
CA THR A 113 0.75 14.39 1.58
C THR A 113 1.85 13.66 0.81
N LEU A 114 2.89 13.27 1.52
CA LEU A 114 4.05 12.54 1.00
C LEU A 114 4.24 11.19 1.71
N ASP A 115 3.66 11.05 2.90
CA ASP A 115 3.79 9.90 3.78
C ASP A 115 2.53 9.05 3.74
N TYR A 116 2.70 7.74 3.76
CA TYR A 116 1.60 6.78 3.68
C TYR A 116 1.86 5.55 4.54
N ILE A 117 0.77 4.94 5.01
CA ILE A 117 0.76 3.56 5.52
C ILE A 117 -0.08 2.75 4.55
N PHE A 118 0.57 1.95 3.72
CA PHE A 118 -0.09 1.02 2.82
C PHE A 118 -0.24 -0.37 3.47
N PHE A 119 -1.30 -1.09 3.12
CA PHE A 119 -1.57 -2.44 3.59
C PHE A 119 -2.15 -3.33 2.49
N SER A 120 -2.02 -4.66 2.61
CA SER A 120 -2.69 -5.61 1.73
C SER A 120 -4.15 -5.82 2.17
N PRO A 121 -5.16 -5.30 1.42
CA PRO A 121 -6.55 -5.29 1.87
C PRO A 121 -7.22 -6.68 1.89
N GLY A 122 -6.61 -7.68 1.26
CA GLY A 122 -7.09 -9.07 1.32
C GLY A 122 -6.78 -9.78 2.64
N SER A 123 -5.75 -9.34 3.38
CA SER A 123 -5.32 -9.98 4.64
C SER A 123 -5.56 -9.10 5.87
N LEU A 124 -5.62 -7.77 5.69
CA LEU A 124 -5.73 -6.80 6.76
C LEU A 124 -6.92 -5.87 6.53
N ARG A 125 -7.54 -5.42 7.63
CA ARG A 125 -8.44 -4.27 7.67
C ARG A 125 -7.84 -3.19 8.56
N VAL A 126 -8.09 -1.93 8.20
CA VAL A 126 -7.76 -0.78 9.04
C VAL A 126 -9.02 -0.33 9.76
N THR A 127 -8.95 -0.20 11.08
CA THR A 127 -10.10 0.16 11.91
C THR A 127 -10.08 1.63 12.32
N GLN A 128 -8.89 2.20 12.52
CA GLN A 128 -8.69 3.56 13.00
C GLN A 128 -7.38 4.13 12.46
N VAL A 129 -7.33 5.45 12.32
CA VAL A 129 -6.11 6.21 12.05
C VAL A 129 -6.01 7.39 13.01
N LEU A 130 -4.79 7.88 13.22
CA LEU A 130 -4.55 9.09 14.01
C LEU A 130 -5.14 10.31 13.30
N GLN A 131 -5.93 11.11 14.01
CA GLN A 131 -6.36 12.41 13.51
C GLN A 131 -5.16 13.35 13.45
N LEU A 132 -4.80 13.80 12.24
CA LEU A 132 -3.70 14.74 12.06
C LEU A 132 -4.09 16.17 12.49
N PRO A 133 -3.12 16.99 12.95
CA PRO A 133 -3.33 18.41 13.21
C PRO A 133 -3.95 19.13 12.01
N THR A 134 -4.83 20.10 12.29
CA THR A 134 -5.37 20.98 11.27
C THR A 134 -4.31 21.96 10.77
N GLU A 135 -4.51 22.50 9.57
CA GLU A 135 -3.66 23.58 9.04
C GLU A 135 -3.59 24.77 10.00
N ASP A 136 -4.73 25.20 10.57
CA ASP A 136 -4.77 26.27 11.58
C ASP A 136 -3.86 25.97 12.78
N THR A 137 -3.83 24.72 13.23
CA THR A 137 -2.97 24.29 14.35
C THR A 137 -1.50 24.42 14.00
N VAL A 138 -1.10 24.02 12.79
CA VAL A 138 0.29 24.12 12.32
C VAL A 138 0.69 25.58 12.09
N ARG A 139 -0.22 26.39 11.54
CA ARG A 139 0.03 27.81 11.24
C ARG A 139 0.17 28.70 12.48
N LEU A 140 -0.19 28.23 13.68
CA LEU A 140 0.13 28.92 14.93
C LEU A 140 1.63 29.26 15.06
N GLU A 141 2.50 28.38 14.55
CA GLU A 141 3.95 28.60 14.47
C GLU A 141 4.45 28.69 13.01
N ARG A 142 3.56 29.08 12.09
CA ARG A 142 3.76 29.27 10.64
C ARG A 142 3.90 27.97 9.82
N CYS A 143 4.78 27.07 10.22
CA CYS A 143 5.07 25.81 9.52
C CYS A 143 5.69 24.77 10.46
N LEU A 144 6.06 23.62 9.92
CA LEU A 144 6.85 22.60 10.60
C LEU A 144 8.34 22.70 10.19
N PRO A 145 9.29 22.26 11.05
CA PRO A 145 9.11 21.95 12.46
C PRO A 145 8.78 23.21 13.29
N SER A 146 8.36 23.02 14.53
CA SER A 146 7.97 24.07 15.47
C SER A 146 8.30 23.66 16.92
N SER A 147 8.05 24.52 17.90
CA SER A 147 8.25 24.20 19.31
C SER A 147 7.37 23.03 19.80
N ARG A 148 6.25 22.78 19.11
CA ARG A 148 5.29 21.71 19.40
C ARG A 148 5.49 20.45 18.56
N PHE A 149 6.11 20.57 17.39
CA PHE A 149 6.26 19.50 16.41
C PHE A 149 7.72 19.43 15.95
N PRO A 150 8.46 18.36 16.31
CA PRO A 150 9.92 18.32 16.15
C PRO A 150 10.39 17.98 14.73
N SER A 151 9.48 17.66 13.80
CA SER A 151 9.77 17.33 12.40
C SER A 151 8.90 18.19 11.48
N ASP A 152 9.37 18.40 10.26
CA ASP A 152 8.62 18.94 9.13
C ASP A 152 7.54 17.98 8.59
N HIS A 153 7.56 16.72 9.03
CA HIS A 153 6.54 15.71 8.78
C HIS A 153 5.68 15.43 10.03
N LEU A 154 4.41 15.10 9.80
CA LEU A 154 3.48 14.61 10.80
C LEU A 154 3.55 13.08 10.91
N PRO A 155 3.56 12.53 12.13
CA PRO A 155 3.57 11.08 12.31
C PRO A 155 2.23 10.48 11.84
N LEU A 156 2.31 9.37 11.12
CA LEU A 156 1.16 8.56 10.78
C LEU A 156 1.02 7.39 11.76
N PHE A 157 -0.22 7.03 12.08
CA PHE A 157 -0.52 5.86 12.89
C PHE A 157 -1.84 5.25 12.44
N ALA A 158 -1.88 3.91 12.38
CA ALA A 158 -3.05 3.15 12.00
C ALA A 158 -3.19 1.91 12.90
N HIS A 159 -4.44 1.58 13.24
CA HIS A 159 -4.78 0.34 13.93
C HIS A 159 -5.27 -0.69 12.92
N LEU A 160 -4.47 -1.74 12.71
CA LEU A 160 -4.75 -2.82 11.77
C LEU A 160 -5.17 -4.09 12.50
N ALA A 161 -6.06 -4.86 11.88
CA ALA A 161 -6.46 -6.18 12.32
C ALA A 161 -6.45 -7.15 11.13
N PHE A 162 -6.11 -8.41 11.36
CA PHE A 162 -6.28 -9.45 10.33
C PHE A 162 -7.76 -9.59 9.97
N GLY A 163 -8.05 -9.63 8.66
CA GLY A 163 -9.39 -9.96 8.16
C GLY A 163 -9.81 -11.34 8.66
N GLU A 164 -11.11 -11.55 8.88
CA GLU A 164 -11.60 -12.91 9.09
C GLU A 164 -11.32 -13.69 7.80
N SER A 165 -10.61 -14.82 7.90
CA SER A 165 -10.60 -15.78 6.81
C SER A 165 -12.06 -16.06 6.44
N PRO A 166 -12.47 -16.09 5.16
CA PRO A 166 -13.77 -16.67 4.84
C PRO A 166 -13.80 -18.04 5.55
N PRO A 167 -14.88 -18.36 6.30
CA PRO A 167 -14.93 -19.60 7.07
C PRO A 167 -14.52 -20.70 6.12
N HIS A 168 -13.48 -21.46 6.49
CA HIS A 168 -13.08 -22.64 5.74
C HIS A 168 -14.36 -23.43 5.49
N VAL A 169 -14.88 -23.37 4.26
CA VAL A 169 -15.89 -24.31 3.81
C VAL A 169 -15.10 -25.61 3.83
N SER A 170 -15.21 -26.33 4.94
CA SER A 170 -14.72 -27.69 5.07
C SER A 170 -15.23 -28.36 3.81
N ARG A 171 -14.32 -28.79 2.93
CA ARG A 171 -14.70 -29.55 1.75
C ARG A 171 -15.52 -30.72 2.28
N LEU A 172 -16.84 -30.63 2.16
CA LEU A 172 -17.72 -31.75 2.42
C LEU A 172 -17.30 -32.77 1.38
N LEU A 173 -16.56 -33.78 1.84
CA LEU A 173 -16.22 -34.93 1.03
C LEU A 173 -17.55 -35.47 0.50
N PRO A 174 -17.65 -35.78 -0.81
CA PRO A 174 -18.86 -36.38 -1.34
C PRO A 174 -19.06 -37.69 -0.58
N THR A 175 -20.20 -37.80 0.10
CA THR A 175 -20.60 -39.02 0.79
C THR A 175 -20.81 -40.07 -0.30
N SER A 176 -19.81 -40.90 -0.52
CA SER A 176 -19.87 -42.03 -1.43
C SER A 176 -20.93 -43.01 -0.95
N LEU A 177 -21.96 -43.19 -1.78
CA LEU A 177 -22.72 -44.43 -2.00
C LEU A 177 -22.81 -45.39 -0.80
N VAL A 178 -23.88 -45.26 -0.02
CA VAL A 178 -24.45 -46.42 0.69
C VAL A 178 -25.45 -47.08 -0.26
N THR A 179 -24.99 -48.11 -0.95
CA THR A 179 -25.84 -49.16 -1.49
C THR A 179 -26.11 -50.19 -0.39
N SER A 180 -27.37 -50.43 -0.04
CA SER A 180 -27.87 -51.78 0.21
C SER A 180 -29.39 -51.77 0.19
N ALA A 181 -29.92 -52.82 -0.42
CA ALA A 181 -31.31 -53.03 -0.74
C ALA A 181 -32.12 -53.58 0.44
N ASP A 182 -33.44 -53.48 0.26
CA ASP A 182 -34.44 -54.50 0.58
C ASP A 182 -34.94 -54.63 2.04
N ASN A 183 -36.20 -54.24 2.29
CA ASN A 183 -37.25 -55.23 2.54
C ASN A 183 -38.67 -54.63 2.43
N SER A 184 -39.59 -55.46 1.92
CA SER A 184 -40.94 -55.18 1.42
C SER A 184 -42.02 -55.12 2.53
N PRO A 185 -43.26 -54.63 2.23
CA PRO A 185 -44.30 -54.43 3.24
C PRO A 185 -45.21 -55.66 3.40
N SER A 186 -45.71 -55.87 4.62
CA SER A 186 -46.91 -56.65 4.94
C SER A 186 -47.96 -55.71 5.54
#